data_AF-A0A4Q8CZS6-F1
#
_entry.id   AF-A0A4Q8CZS6-F1
#
_cell.length_a   1.000
_cell.length_b   1.000
_cell.length_c   1.000
_cell.angle_alpha   90.00
_cell.angle_beta   90.00
_cell.angle_gamma   90.00
#
_symmetry.space_group_name_H-M   'P 1'
#
loop_
_entity.id
_entity.type
_entity.pdbx_description
1 polymer ?
#
loop_
_entity_poly.entity_id
_entity_poly.type
_entity_poly.pdbx_seq_one_letter_code
_entity_poly.pdbx_strand_id
1 'polypeptide(L)'
;MTGLDIEITPEARDWVTRLGGSMMIRGSTRHGCCGGSASVPVADPGEPGDPAGYVSEIKEGIRVYVADDLRIEQPLTVRLEGFLGFRRLFVDGLEMAAGKSGQGESDV
;
A
#
# COMPACT_ATOMS: atom_id res chain seq x y z
N MET A 1 11.34 18.03 -2.86
CA MET A 1 11.52 16.69 -2.27
C MET A 1 10.26 15.91 -2.55
N THR A 2 10.25 15.12 -3.62
CA THR A 2 9.10 14.29 -4.00
C THR A 2 9.20 13.00 -3.20
N GLY A 3 9.01 13.09 -1.89
CA GLY A 3 8.91 11.92 -1.02
C GLY A 3 7.45 11.55 -0.88
N LEU A 4 7.12 10.26 -0.96
CA LEU A 4 5.76 9.83 -0.66
C LEU A 4 5.49 10.12 0.82
N ASP A 5 4.31 10.65 1.12
CA ASP A 5 3.90 10.91 2.49
C ASP A 5 3.43 9.60 3.10
N ILE A 6 4.35 8.92 3.80
CA ILE A 6 4.15 7.60 4.39
C ILE A 6 4.48 7.72 5.88
N GLU A 7 3.44 7.60 6.70
CA GLU A 7 3.54 7.51 8.15
C GLU A 7 3.55 6.03 8.55
N ILE A 8 4.43 5.64 9.47
CA ILE A 8 4.51 4.26 9.98
C ILE A 8 4.22 4.31 11.48
N THR A 9 3.18 3.61 11.94
CA THR A 9 2.89 3.61 13.38
C THR A 9 4.04 2.95 14.16
N PRO A 10 4.31 3.37 15.41
CA PRO A 10 5.39 2.80 16.20
C PRO A 10 5.35 1.28 16.30
N GLU A 11 4.16 0.68 16.41
CA GLU A 11 3.97 -0.77 16.48
C GLU A 11 4.37 -1.47 15.19
N ALA A 12 3.97 -0.89 14.05
CA ALA A 12 4.34 -1.40 12.73
C ALA A 12 5.85 -1.31 12.52
N ARG A 13 6.43 -0.16 12.85
CA ARG A 13 7.88 0.09 12.76
C ARG A 13 8.67 -0.91 13.60
N ASP A 14 8.31 -1.08 14.87
CA ASP A 14 8.99 -2.01 15.77
C ASP A 14 8.87 -3.46 15.29
N TRP A 15 7.74 -3.82 14.68
CA TRP A 15 7.53 -5.13 14.10
C TRP A 15 8.35 -5.36 12.83
N VAL A 16 8.35 -4.42 11.90
CA VAL A 16 9.18 -4.49 10.67
C VAL A 16 10.66 -4.52 11.01
N THR A 17 11.10 -3.73 11.99
CA THR A 17 12.48 -3.73 12.48
C THR A 17 12.91 -5.12 12.94
N ARG A 18 12.06 -5.83 13.70
CA ARG A 18 12.33 -7.21 14.14
C ARG A 18 12.41 -8.23 12.98
N LEU A 19 11.79 -7.93 11.84
CA LEU A 19 11.78 -8.81 10.66
C LEU A 19 12.92 -8.54 9.68
N GLY A 20 13.72 -7.49 9.89
CA GLY A 20 14.83 -7.12 9.01
C GLY A 20 14.88 -5.64 8.63
N GLY A 21 13.89 -4.83 9.05
CA GLY A 21 13.89 -3.38 8.83
C GLY A 21 13.48 -2.95 7.42
N SER A 22 12.86 -3.85 6.65
CA SER A 22 12.38 -3.60 5.30
C SER A 22 10.92 -3.98 5.13
N MET A 23 10.18 -3.22 4.33
CA MET A 23 8.81 -3.54 3.92
C MET A 23 8.54 -3.05 2.49
N MET A 24 7.52 -3.61 1.86
CA MET A 24 7.08 -3.24 0.53
C MET A 24 5.60 -2.85 0.52
N ILE A 25 5.24 -1.86 -0.31
CA ILE A 25 3.89 -1.41 -0.58
C ILE A 25 3.59 -1.67 -2.06
N ARG A 26 2.52 -2.40 -2.33
CA ARG A 26 2.08 -2.76 -3.68
C ARG A 26 0.57 -2.62 -3.82
N GLY A 27 0.09 -2.46 -5.05
CA GLY A 27 -1.34 -2.54 -5.34
C GLY A 27 -1.85 -3.98 -5.25
N SER A 28 -2.99 -4.19 -4.61
CA SER A 28 -3.74 -5.44 -4.71
C SER A 28 -5.10 -5.14 -5.33
N THR A 29 -5.37 -5.69 -6.51
CA THR A 29 -6.70 -5.63 -7.11
C THR A 29 -7.67 -6.43 -6.24
N ARG A 30 -8.70 -5.76 -5.71
CA ARG A 30 -9.84 -6.42 -5.09
C ARG A 30 -11.03 -6.25 -6.02
N HIS A 31 -11.55 -7.36 -6.52
CA HIS A 31 -12.78 -7.38 -7.31
C HIS A 31 -13.97 -7.21 -6.36
N GLY A 32 -14.68 -6.10 -6.48
CA GLY A 32 -15.96 -5.92 -5.82
C GLY A 32 -17.03 -6.83 -6.46
N CYS A 33 -17.98 -7.29 -5.65
CA CYS A 33 -19.07 -8.17 -6.08
C CYS A 33 -20.00 -7.55 -7.15
N CYS A 34 -19.92 -6.22 -7.35
CA CYS A 34 -20.72 -5.46 -8.34
C CYS A 34 -19.91 -4.94 -9.54
N GLY A 35 -18.77 -5.55 -9.89
CA GLY A 35 -18.04 -5.25 -11.14
C GLY A 35 -17.06 -4.06 -11.08
N GLY A 36 -16.86 -3.44 -9.92
CA GLY A 36 -15.79 -2.46 -9.70
C GLY A 36 -14.48 -3.15 -9.30
N SER A 37 -13.37 -2.79 -9.95
CA SER A 37 -12.03 -3.17 -9.49
C SER A 37 -11.39 -1.96 -8.82
N ALA A 38 -11.13 -2.07 -7.51
CA ALA A 38 -10.31 -1.10 -6.79
C ALA A 38 -8.92 -1.70 -6.59
N SER A 39 -7.87 -0.97 -6.97
CA SER A 39 -6.53 -1.28 -6.49
C SER A 39 -6.44 -0.77 -5.06
N VAL A 40 -6.17 -1.64 -4.11
CA VAL A 40 -6.00 -1.26 -2.70
C VAL A 40 -4.52 -1.39 -2.36
N PRO A 41 -3.88 -0.34 -1.81
CA PRO A 41 -2.50 -0.46 -1.36
C PRO A 41 -2.42 -1.49 -0.22
N VAL A 42 -1.48 -2.42 -0.35
CA VAL A 42 -1.17 -3.40 0.69
C VAL A 42 0.30 -3.30 1.04
N ALA A 43 0.60 -3.48 2.32
CA ALA A 43 1.96 -3.52 2.84
C ALA A 43 2.32 -4.96 3.22
N ASP A 44 3.50 -5.40 2.81
CA ASP A 44 4.07 -6.69 3.16
C ASP A 44 5.46 -6.49 3.81
N PRO A 45 5.82 -7.26 4.85
CA PRO A 45 7.16 -7.20 5.41
C PRO A 45 8.19 -7.82 4.46
N GLY A 46 9.43 -7.34 4.52
CA GLY A 46 10.54 -7.84 3.72
C GLY A 46 10.86 -6.99 2.49
N GLU A 47 11.87 -7.44 1.75
CA GLU A 47 12.27 -6.85 0.47
C GLU A 47 11.49 -7.51 -0.68
N PRO A 48 11.21 -6.79 -1.77
CA PRO A 48 10.65 -7.40 -2.96
C PRO A 48 11.65 -8.40 -3.55
N GLY A 49 11.14 -9.54 -4.04
CA GLY A 49 11.98 -10.54 -4.72
C GLY A 49 12.63 -10.01 -6.02
N ASP A 50 12.01 -8.99 -6.62
CA ASP A 50 12.56 -8.23 -7.75
C ASP A 50 12.39 -6.72 -7.50
N PRO A 51 13.48 -5.96 -7.30
CA PRO A 51 13.41 -4.52 -7.07
C PRO A 51 13.17 -3.69 -8.34
N ALA A 52 13.18 -4.29 -9.54
CA ALA A 52 13.13 -3.56 -10.82
C ALA A 52 11.82 -2.78 -11.08
N GLY A 53 10.78 -2.96 -10.26
CA GLY A 53 9.51 -2.21 -10.31
C GLY A 53 9.20 -1.44 -9.02
N TYR A 54 10.21 -1.18 -8.18
CA TYR A 54 10.01 -0.51 -6.90
C TYR A 54 10.92 0.71 -6.76
N VAL A 55 10.33 1.80 -6.27
CA VAL A 55 11.06 2.94 -5.73
C VAL A 55 11.31 2.67 -4.25
N SER A 56 12.59 2.64 -3.85
CA SER A 56 12.94 2.48 -2.44
C SER A 56 13.21 3.83 -1.78
N GLU A 57 12.69 4.03 -0.57
CA GLU A 57 13.01 5.17 0.27
C GLU A 57 13.17 4.76 1.74
N ILE A 58 13.82 5.60 2.54
CA ILE A 58 13.97 5.39 3.97
C ILE A 58 12.97 6.28 4.70
N LYS A 59 12.09 5.68 5.49
CA LYS A 59 11.12 6.35 6.36
C LYS A 59 11.31 5.88 7.79
N GLU A 60 11.60 6.81 8.69
CA GLU A 60 11.75 6.49 10.13
C GLU A 60 12.72 5.34 10.43
N GLY A 61 13.76 5.17 9.60
CA GLY A 61 14.76 4.09 9.72
C GLY A 61 14.34 2.76 9.09
N ILE A 62 13.15 2.66 8.51
CA ILE A 62 12.66 1.51 7.74
C ILE A 62 12.90 1.74 6.26
N ARG A 63 13.39 0.71 5.57
CA ARG A 63 13.43 0.70 4.11
C ARG A 63 12.05 0.33 3.55
N VAL A 64 11.44 1.27 2.84
CA VAL A 64 10.13 1.10 2.21
C VAL A 64 10.31 1.01 0.71
N TYR A 65 9.86 -0.10 0.12
CA TYR A 65 9.81 -0.30 -1.32
C TYR A 65 8.38 -0.03 -1.79
N VAL A 66 8.18 0.97 -2.65
CA VAL A 66 6.86 1.29 -3.19
C VAL A 66 6.84 0.92 -4.66
N ALA A 67 5.85 0.11 -5.06
CA ALA A 67 5.68 -0.24 -6.46
C ALA A 67 5.48 1.03 -7.30
N ASP A 68 6.23 1.15 -8.40
CA ASP A 68 6.25 2.36 -9.24
C ASP A 68 4.93 2.60 -9.99
N ASP A 69 4.10 1.56 -10.12
CA ASP A 69 2.76 1.59 -10.70
C ASP A 69 1.68 2.10 -9.72
N LEU A 70 2.04 2.28 -8.44
CA LEU A 70 1.12 2.73 -7.41
C LEU A 70 0.97 4.26 -7.43
N ARG A 71 -0.23 4.72 -7.79
CA ARG A 71 -0.58 6.15 -7.66
C ARG A 71 -1.04 6.44 -6.23
N ILE A 72 -0.19 7.11 -5.47
CA ILE A 72 -0.49 7.58 -4.11
C ILE A 72 -0.83 9.08 -4.18
N GLU A 73 -2.10 9.42 -4.06
CA GLU A 73 -2.58 10.80 -4.14
C GLU A 73 -2.77 11.47 -2.78
N GLN A 74 -2.77 10.68 -1.69
CA GLN A 74 -2.94 11.16 -0.33
C GLN A 74 -1.97 10.41 0.60
N PRO A 75 -1.70 10.95 1.81
CA PRO A 75 -0.81 10.31 2.77
C PRO A 75 -1.26 8.89 3.11
N LEU A 76 -0.30 7.98 3.23
CA LEU A 76 -0.52 6.61 3.64
C LEU A 76 -0.07 6.43 5.09
N THR A 77 -0.88 5.74 5.88
CA THR A 77 -0.54 5.33 7.24
C THR A 77 -0.41 3.82 7.31
N VAL A 78 0.81 3.32 7.50
CA VAL A 78 1.07 1.89 7.69
C VAL A 78 0.88 1.54 9.17
N ARG A 79 -0.06 0.65 9.43
CA ARG A 79 -0.40 0.15 10.77
C ARG A 79 -0.13 -1.35 10.88
N LEU A 80 -0.02 -1.83 12.11
CA LEU A 80 0.06 -3.25 12.42
C LEU A 80 -1.31 -3.74 12.88
N GLU A 81 -1.91 -4.67 12.15
CA GLU A 81 -3.13 -5.36 12.56
C GLU A 81 -2.84 -6.81 12.92
N GLY A 82 -3.61 -7.37 13.84
CA GLY A 82 -3.50 -8.80 14.17
C GLY A 82 -4.13 -9.20 15.49
N PHE A 83 -4.58 -10.46 15.56
CA PHE A 83 -5.07 -11.09 16.78
C PHE A 83 -4.54 -12.54 16.83
N LEU A 84 -4.30 -13.07 18.04
CA LEU A 84 -3.86 -14.47 18.27
C LEU A 84 -2.59 -14.90 17.50
N GLY A 85 -1.56 -14.06 17.46
CA GLY A 85 -0.25 -14.42 16.88
C GLY A 85 -0.12 -14.21 15.36
N PHE A 86 -1.23 -13.99 14.65
CA PHE A 86 -1.22 -13.54 13.27
C PHE A 86 -1.14 -12.01 13.23
N ARG A 87 -0.05 -11.48 12.71
CA ARG A 87 0.18 -10.04 12.52
C ARG A 87 0.43 -9.75 11.06
N ARG A 88 -0.16 -8.67 10.54
CA ARG A 88 0.01 -8.18 9.18
C ARG A 88 0.12 -6.66 9.17
N LEU A 89 0.81 -6.13 8.18
CA LEU A 89 0.74 -4.70 7.91
C LEU A 89 -0.59 -4.40 7.22
N PHE A 90 -1.13 -3.23 7.54
CA PHE A 90 -2.34 -2.69 6.96
C PHE A 90 -2.06 -1.24 6.57
N VAL A 91 -2.45 -0.83 5.36
CA VAL A 91 -2.31 0.55 4.91
C VAL A 91 -3.67 1.23 5.09
N ASP A 92 -3.71 2.22 5.97
CA ASP A 92 -4.83 3.15 6.06
C ASP A 92 -4.53 4.35 5.17
N GLY A 93 -5.46 4.68 4.30
CA GLY A 93 -5.16 5.55 3.17
C GLY A 93 -5.81 5.04 1.91
N LEU A 94 -7.10 5.39 1.79
CA LEU A 94 -7.85 5.61 0.56
C LEU A 94 -8.74 4.47 0.04
N GLU A 95 -10.05 4.73 0.13
CA GLU A 95 -10.92 4.69 -1.06
C GLU A 95 -10.22 5.47 -2.18
N MET A 96 -9.51 4.78 -3.07
CA MET A 96 -9.08 5.41 -4.31
C MET A 96 -10.31 5.63 -5.18
N ALA A 97 -10.44 6.85 -5.73
CA ALA A 97 -11.51 7.25 -6.62
C ALA A 97 -11.72 6.16 -7.69
N ALA A 98 -12.86 5.49 -7.61
CA ALA A 98 -13.33 4.60 -8.66
C ALA A 98 -13.16 5.34 -9.98
N GLY A 99 -12.33 4.80 -10.87
CA GLY A 99 -12.10 5.40 -12.18
C GLY A 99 -13.44 5.72 -12.80
N LYS A 100 -13.77 7.01 -12.96
CA LYS A 100 -14.91 7.44 -13.75
C LYS A 100 -14.67 6.96 -15.17
N SER A 101 -15.26 5.84 -15.52
CA SER A 101 -15.37 5.40 -16.91
C SER A 101 -16.75 5.79 -17.38
N GLY A 102 -16.83 6.95 -18.03
CA GLY A 102 -17.77 7.24 -19.12
C GLY A 102 -19.26 7.20 -18.82
N GLN A 103 -19.88 8.38 -18.88
CA GLN A 103 -21.22 8.50 -19.47
C GLN A 103 -21.20 7.83 -20.86
N GLY A 104 -22.16 6.95 -21.09
CA GLY A 104 -22.45 6.33 -22.37
C GLY A 104 -23.96 6.14 -22.47
N GLU A 105 -24.65 7.26 -22.65
CA GLU A 105 -25.99 7.35 -23.23
C GLU A 105 -26.07 6.48 -24.48
N SER A 106 -27.09 5.62 -24.59
CA SER A 106 -27.66 5.11 -25.86
C SER A 106 -28.96 4.37 -25.58
N ASP A 107 -30.03 5.14 -25.64
CA ASP A 107 -31.38 4.80 -26.13
C ASP A 107 -31.36 3.67 -27.18
N VAL A 108 -32.12 2.57 -26.98
CA VAL A 108 -33.15 2.03 -27.91
C VAL A 108 -34.08 1.07 -27.15
#